data_AF-A0A974ZPN3-F1
#
_entry.id   AF-A0A974ZPN3-F1
#
_cell.length_a   1.000
_cell.length_b   1.000
_cell.length_c   1.000
_cell.angle_alpha   90.00
_cell.angle_beta   90.00
_cell.angle_gamma   90.00
#
_symmetry.space_group_name_H-M   'P 1'
#
loop_
_entity.id
_entity.type
_entity.pdbx_description
1 polymer ?
#
loop_
_entity_poly.entity_id
_entity_poly.type
_entity_poly.pdbx_seq_one_letter_code
_entity_poly.pdbx_strand_id
1 'polypeptide(L)'
;MSRNHDRLAVKAAQLAAENTLLDLATEKPATVAGALLGHPDIFRELHDDMARMLLLALMDRGQAETLRQLLGLKAIGRRKAALLAELLLRDAFGE
;
A
#
# COMPACT_ATOMS: atom_id res chain seq x y z
N MET A 1 15.46 21.68 18.20
CA MET A 1 14.20 20.99 18.57
C MET A 1 13.47 20.31 17.39
N SER A 2 14.02 20.30 16.16
CA SER A 2 13.29 19.84 14.95
C SER A 2 13.13 18.31 14.79
N ARG A 3 14.18 17.51 15.05
CA ARG A 3 14.20 16.08 14.69
C ARG A 3 13.17 15.18 15.42
N ASN A 4 12.75 15.56 16.63
CA ASN A 4 11.76 14.78 17.37
C ASN A 4 10.34 15.00 16.87
N HIS A 5 10.02 16.22 16.41
CA HIS A 5 8.71 16.55 15.88
C HIS A 5 8.47 15.82 14.54
N ASP A 6 9.50 15.79 13.68
CA ASP A 6 9.44 15.08 12.40
C ASP A 6 9.25 13.57 12.58
N ARG A 7 9.93 12.95 13.56
CA ARG A 7 9.76 11.51 13.85
C ARG A 7 8.37 11.19 14.38
N LEU A 8 7.80 12.06 15.22
CA LEU A 8 6.45 11.87 15.75
C LEU A 8 5.40 12.01 14.65
N ALA A 9 5.56 12.97 13.74
CA ALA A 9 4.67 13.18 12.60
C ALA A 9 4.65 11.97 11.65
N VAL A 10 5.82 11.43 11.30
CA VAL A 10 5.92 10.21 10.48
C VAL A 10 5.25 9.02 11.16
N LYS A 11 5.48 8.85 12.47
CA LYS A 11 4.89 7.74 13.23
C LYS A 11 3.37 7.87 13.36
N ALA A 12 2.85 9.09 13.47
CA ALA A 12 1.41 9.35 13.47
C ALA A 12 0.78 9.07 12.10
N ALA A 13 1.44 9.44 10.99
CA ALA A 13 0.98 9.13 9.65
C ALA A 13 0.95 7.61 9.39
N GLN A 14 1.98 6.89 9.85
CA GLN A 14 2.03 5.42 9.82
C GLN A 14 0.83 4.79 10.56
N LEU A 15 0.62 5.18 11.82
CA LEU A 15 -0.50 4.65 12.62
C LEU A 15 -1.87 4.97 12.00
N ALA A 16 -2.04 6.16 11.43
CA ALA A 16 -3.28 6.52 10.74
C ALA A 16 -3.52 5.62 9.52
N ALA A 17 -2.50 5.39 8.70
CA ALA A 17 -2.60 4.51 7.54
C ALA A 17 -2.92 3.06 7.94
N GLU A 18 -2.30 2.56 9.00
CA GLU A 18 -2.55 1.22 9.55
C GLU A 18 -3.98 1.08 10.07
N ASN A 19 -4.50 2.07 10.80
CA ASN A 19 -5.88 2.08 11.27
C ASN A 19 -6.88 2.10 10.10
N THR A 20 -6.67 2.95 9.11
CA THR A 20 -7.52 2.98 7.91
C THR A 20 -7.52 1.64 7.19
N LEU A 21 -6.39 0.94 7.15
CA LEU A 21 -6.30 -0.37 6.53
C LEU A 21 -7.04 -1.44 7.34
N LEU A 22 -7.03 -1.37 8.66
CA LEU A 22 -7.83 -2.25 9.52
C LEU A 22 -9.33 -2.03 9.32
N ASP A 23 -9.78 -0.79 9.18
CA ASP A 23 -11.17 -0.46 8.85
C ASP A 23 -11.57 -1.07 7.50
N LEU A 24 -10.70 -0.91 6.50
CA LEU A 24 -10.86 -1.48 5.16
C LEU A 24 -10.70 -3.02 5.13
N ALA A 25 -10.09 -3.65 6.13
CA ALA A 25 -9.85 -5.10 6.12
C ALA A 25 -11.15 -5.92 6.15
N THR A 26 -12.25 -5.31 6.61
CA THR A 26 -13.59 -5.91 6.62
C THR A 26 -14.32 -5.78 5.28
N GLU A 27 -13.79 -4.96 4.36
CA GLU A 27 -14.39 -4.67 3.07
C GLU A 27 -14.02 -5.71 2.00
N LYS A 28 -14.72 -5.63 0.86
CA LYS A 28 -14.38 -6.45 -0.30
C LYS A 28 -13.00 -6.05 -0.87
N PRO A 29 -12.22 -7.00 -1.40
CA PRO A 29 -10.88 -6.73 -1.94
C PRO A 29 -10.83 -5.62 -3.00
N ALA A 30 -11.85 -5.56 -3.88
CA ALA A 30 -11.97 -4.51 -4.88
C ALA A 30 -12.18 -3.11 -4.26
N THR A 31 -12.92 -3.03 -3.15
CA THR A 31 -13.10 -1.79 -2.38
C THR A 31 -11.77 -1.32 -1.80
N VAL A 32 -11.01 -2.23 -1.20
CA VAL A 32 -9.69 -1.93 -0.63
C VAL A 32 -8.74 -1.46 -1.72
N ALA A 33 -8.64 -2.19 -2.84
CA ALA A 33 -7.77 -1.80 -3.95
C ALA A 33 -8.17 -0.45 -4.57
N GLY A 34 -9.48 -0.18 -4.70
CA GLY A 34 -10.00 1.12 -5.12
C GLY A 34 -9.69 2.25 -4.13
N ALA A 35 -9.75 1.99 -2.83
CA ALA A 35 -9.39 2.96 -1.80
C ALA A 35 -7.90 3.34 -1.89
N LEU A 36 -7.01 2.37 -2.17
CA LEU A 36 -5.59 2.66 -2.39
C LEU A 36 -5.34 3.50 -3.65
N LEU A 37 -6.17 3.37 -4.68
CA LEU A 37 -6.09 4.23 -5.87
C LEU A 37 -6.58 5.65 -5.58
N GLY A 38 -7.66 5.79 -4.81
CA GLY A 38 -8.21 7.09 -4.42
C GLY A 38 -7.32 7.83 -3.40
N HIS A 39 -6.64 7.08 -2.54
CA HIS A 39 -5.80 7.57 -1.45
C HIS A 39 -4.45 6.84 -1.42
N PRO A 40 -3.57 7.08 -2.42
CA PRO A 40 -2.27 6.40 -2.53
C PRO A 40 -1.30 6.75 -1.41
N ASP A 41 -1.55 7.82 -0.67
CA ASP A 41 -0.83 8.22 0.53
C ASP A 41 -0.98 7.21 1.67
N ILE A 42 -2.14 6.54 1.80
CA ILE A 42 -2.32 5.44 2.75
C ILE A 42 -1.26 4.38 2.47
N PHE A 43 -1.17 3.92 1.22
CA PHE A 43 -0.19 2.91 0.83
C PHE A 43 1.26 3.40 1.01
N ARG A 44 1.54 4.68 0.73
CA ARG A 44 2.86 5.29 0.90
C ARG A 44 3.33 5.21 2.36
N GLU A 45 2.45 5.54 3.29
CA GLU A 45 2.77 5.68 4.70
C GLU A 45 2.77 4.35 5.46
N LEU A 46 2.17 3.28 4.93
CA LEU A 46 2.20 1.96 5.58
C LEU A 46 3.61 1.45 5.88
N HIS A 47 3.74 0.64 6.94
CA HIS A 47 4.93 -0.18 7.12
C HIS A 47 5.14 -1.13 5.93
N ASP A 48 6.39 -1.42 5.58
CA ASP A 48 6.72 -2.24 4.40
C ASP A 48 6.19 -3.67 4.49
N ASP A 49 6.26 -4.29 5.66
CA ASP A 49 5.75 -5.65 5.87
C ASP A 49 4.23 -5.70 5.71
N MET A 50 3.51 -4.71 6.24
CA MET A 50 2.05 -4.59 6.08
C MET A 50 1.67 -4.30 4.64
N ALA A 51 2.39 -3.39 3.98
CA ALA A 51 2.20 -3.12 2.56
C ALA A 51 2.40 -4.39 1.72
N ARG A 52 3.44 -5.18 1.99
CA ARG A 52 3.69 -6.45 1.29
C ARG A 52 2.55 -7.44 1.52
N MET A 53 2.13 -7.66 2.77
CA MET A 53 1.02 -8.57 3.09
C MET A 53 -0.29 -8.15 2.41
N LEU A 54 -0.61 -6.84 2.44
CA LEU A 54 -1.77 -6.29 1.77
C LEU A 54 -1.74 -6.57 0.27
N LEU A 55 -0.62 -6.27 -0.39
CA LEU A 55 -0.48 -6.44 -1.84
C LEU A 55 -0.64 -7.90 -2.25
N LEU A 56 0.02 -8.83 -1.54
CA LEU A 56 -0.13 -10.27 -1.78
C LEU A 56 -1.60 -10.70 -1.61
N ALA A 57 -2.25 -10.29 -0.52
CA ALA A 57 -3.65 -10.63 -0.26
C ALA A 57 -4.64 -10.04 -1.28
N LEU A 58 -4.29 -8.93 -1.94
CA LEU A 58 -5.08 -8.34 -3.02
C LEU A 58 -4.82 -9.04 -4.36
N MET A 59 -3.57 -9.42 -4.64
CA MET A 59 -3.19 -10.22 -5.81
C MET A 59 -3.86 -11.59 -5.80
N ASP A 60 -3.79 -12.31 -4.67
CA ASP A 60 -4.45 -13.62 -4.47
C ASP A 60 -5.96 -13.58 -4.71
N ARG A 61 -6.56 -12.38 -4.59
CA ARG A 61 -7.99 -12.12 -4.83
C ARG A 61 -8.27 -11.43 -6.17
N GLY A 62 -7.34 -11.52 -7.11
CA GLY A 62 -7.50 -11.10 -8.50
C GLY A 62 -7.46 -9.59 -8.72
N GLN A 63 -6.90 -8.79 -7.79
CA GLN A 63 -6.84 -7.34 -7.91
C GLN A 63 -5.56 -6.82 -8.57
N ALA A 64 -4.79 -7.69 -9.25
CA ALA A 64 -3.52 -7.34 -9.89
C ALA A 64 -3.64 -6.16 -10.88
N GLU A 65 -4.74 -6.04 -11.62
CA GLU A 65 -4.93 -4.93 -12.56
C GLU A 65 -5.08 -3.58 -11.84
N THR A 66 -5.89 -3.52 -10.78
CA THR A 66 -6.04 -2.34 -9.92
C THR A 66 -4.70 -1.95 -9.29
N LEU A 67 -3.89 -2.94 -8.89
CA LEU A 67 -2.55 -2.72 -8.37
C LEU A 67 -1.56 -2.20 -9.44
N ARG A 68 -1.68 -2.61 -10.70
CA ARG A 68 -0.90 -2.02 -11.80
C ARG A 68 -1.23 -0.54 -12.01
N GLN A 69 -2.50 -0.17 -11.87
CA GLN A 69 -2.91 1.24 -11.91
C GLN A 69 -2.27 2.03 -10.76
N LEU A 70 -2.21 1.45 -9.55
CA LEU A 70 -1.57 2.05 -8.38
C LEU A 70 -0.06 2.29 -8.62
N LEU A 71 0.62 1.35 -9.29
CA LEU A 71 2.03 1.49 -9.66
C LEU A 71 2.29 2.71 -10.57
N GLY A 72 1.32 3.09 -11.41
CA GLY A 72 1.39 4.28 -12.25
C GLY A 72 1.33 5.61 -11.47
N LEU A 73 0.93 5.58 -10.20
CA LEU A 73 0.79 6.79 -9.38
C LEU A 73 2.14 7.19 -8.77
N LYS A 74 2.64 8.37 -9.14
CA LYS A 74 3.86 8.94 -8.51
C LYS A 74 3.73 9.13 -6.99
N ALA A 75 2.50 9.21 -6.50
CA ALA A 75 2.16 9.50 -5.11
C ALA A 75 2.57 8.40 -4.11
N ILE A 76 2.76 7.14 -4.55
CA ILE A 76 3.19 6.06 -3.62
C ILE A 76 4.69 6.10 -3.32
N GLY A 77 5.46 6.86 -4.10
CA GLY A 77 6.92 7.00 -3.94
C GLY A 77 7.73 5.81 -4.44
N ARG A 78 9.04 6.03 -4.66
CA ARG A 78 9.93 5.04 -5.32
C ARG A 78 10.03 3.71 -4.59
N ARG A 79 10.14 3.73 -3.25
CA ARG A 79 10.30 2.51 -2.44
C ARG A 79 9.08 1.59 -2.56
N LYS A 80 7.87 2.15 -2.40
CA LYS A 80 6.63 1.39 -2.51
C LYS A 80 6.32 0.96 -3.95
N ALA A 81 6.64 1.81 -4.93
CA ALA A 81 6.57 1.43 -6.34
C ALA A 81 7.49 0.24 -6.66
N ALA A 82 8.71 0.22 -6.14
CA ALA A 82 9.64 -0.89 -6.33
C ALA A 82 9.10 -2.19 -5.70
N LEU A 83 8.60 -2.14 -4.47
CA LEU A 83 7.95 -3.27 -3.80
C LEU A 83 6.78 -3.81 -4.63
N LEU A 84 5.89 -2.91 -5.08
CA LEU A 84 4.72 -3.28 -5.87
C LEU A 84 5.10 -3.88 -7.24
N ALA A 85 6.09 -3.30 -7.92
CA ALA A 85 6.60 -3.84 -9.17
C ALA A 85 7.23 -5.23 -9.00
N GLU A 86 8.02 -5.44 -7.94
CA GLU A 86 8.59 -6.76 -7.61
C GLU A 86 7.51 -7.83 -7.47
N LEU A 87 6.45 -7.54 -6.70
CA LEU A 87 5.36 -8.47 -6.46
C LEU A 87 4.53 -8.77 -7.71
N LEU A 88 4.21 -7.75 -8.50
CA LEU A 88 3.48 -7.92 -9.76
C LEU A 88 4.29 -8.71 -10.81
N LEU A 89 5.62 -8.57 -10.82
CA LEU A 89 6.46 -9.38 -11.68
C LEU A 89 6.46 -10.84 -11.24
N ARG A 90 6.59 -11.12 -9.94
CA ARG A 90 6.51 -12.50 -9.41
C ARG A 90 5.18 -13.17 -9.75
N ASP A 91 4.07 -12.45 -9.55
CA ASP A 91 2.74 -12.90 -9.94
C ASP A 91 2.65 -13.29 -11.41
N ALA A 92 3.20 -12.44 -12.29
CA ALA A 92 3.18 -12.66 -13.73
C ALA A 92 4.05 -13.84 -14.18
N PHE A 93 5.12 -14.16 -13.44
CA PHE A 93 6.03 -15.27 -13.75
C PHE A 93 5.72 -16.56 -12.98
N GLY A 94 4.76 -16.55 -12.06
CA GLY A 94 4.27 -17.75 -11.37
C GLY A 94 5.28 -18.40 -10.40
N GLU A 95 6.24 -17.62 -9.87
CA GLU A 95 7.15 -18.05 -8.80
C GLU A 95 6.60 -17.74 -7.40
#